data_AF-A0A416C2T0-F1
#
_entry.id   AF-A0A416C2T0-F1
#
_cell.length_a   1.000
_cell.length_b   1.000
_cell.length_c   1.000
_cell.angle_alpha   90.00
_cell.angle_beta   90.00
_cell.angle_gamma   90.00
#
_symmetry.space_group_name_H-M   'P 1'
#
loop_
_entity.id
_entity.type
_entity.pdbx_description
1 polymer ?
#
loop_
_entity_poly.entity_id
_entity_poly.type
_entity_poly.pdbx_seq_one_letter_code
_entity_poly.pdbx_strand_id
1 'polypeptide(L)'
;MNGYILKESMYNFINKIGAVSYEQIQLMYGNVYDKDTIKWSVKQLIAECLISKDSETDLITRRGNIDLSDFQQKQRTNAAWIIASMGVSKIREFWASDYPCQFLIITEDDEVYDITTFSAYTVDSLSMIVPIRRKAMLSEDAEDSIIHIALVADKEVANDIQNLEFDTYCILDKEHKPHYYDWK
;
A
#
# COMPACT_ATOMS: atom_id res chain seq x y z
N MET A 1 -10.79 -3.22 -26.33
CA MET A 1 -11.16 -2.16 -25.36
C MET A 1 -10.65 -2.41 -23.94
N ASN A 2 -10.44 -3.66 -23.48
CA ASN A 2 -9.93 -3.92 -22.11
C ASN A 2 -8.46 -3.55 -21.85
N GLY A 3 -7.60 -3.55 -22.87
CA GLY A 3 -6.16 -3.29 -22.68
C GLY A 3 -5.80 -1.84 -22.33
N TYR A 4 -6.61 -0.86 -22.74
CA TYR A 4 -6.38 0.56 -22.42
C TYR A 4 -6.64 0.84 -20.93
N ILE A 5 -7.74 0.27 -20.40
CA ILE A 5 -8.13 0.36 -18.99
C ILE A 5 -7.05 -0.26 -18.07
N LEU A 6 -6.48 -1.41 -18.44
CA LEU A 6 -5.42 -2.05 -17.66
C LEU A 6 -4.15 -1.19 -17.58
N LYS A 7 -3.68 -0.63 -18.70
CA LYS A 7 -2.48 0.22 -18.71
C LYS A 7 -2.65 1.46 -17.84
N GLU A 8 -3.79 2.14 -17.96
CA GLU A 8 -4.09 3.32 -17.15
C GLU A 8 -4.19 2.98 -15.67
N SER A 9 -4.89 1.89 -15.33
CA SER A 9 -4.97 1.40 -13.95
C SER A 9 -3.58 1.10 -13.39
N MET A 10 -2.74 0.38 -14.14
CA MET A 10 -1.39 0.00 -13.74
C MET A 10 -0.47 1.22 -13.58
N TYR A 11 -0.56 2.19 -14.49
CA TYR A 11 0.15 3.45 -14.36
C TYR A 11 -0.29 4.20 -13.10
N ASN A 12 -1.59 4.29 -12.83
CA ASN A 12 -2.13 4.94 -11.63
C ASN A 12 -1.68 4.25 -10.35
N PHE A 13 -1.63 2.92 -10.33
CA PHE A 13 -1.12 2.13 -9.20
C PHE A 13 0.36 2.49 -8.92
N ILE A 14 1.22 2.43 -9.95
CA ILE A 14 2.64 2.78 -9.84
C ILE A 14 2.80 4.25 -9.40
N ASN A 15 2.03 5.16 -9.99
CA ASN A 15 2.10 6.60 -9.70
C ASN A 15 1.70 6.94 -8.26
N LYS A 16 0.69 6.28 -7.70
CA LYS A 16 0.23 6.51 -6.32
C LYS A 16 1.23 5.98 -5.29
N ILE A 17 1.95 4.89 -5.59
CA ILE A 17 2.91 4.25 -4.67
C ILE A 17 4.32 4.83 -4.81
N GLY A 18 4.71 5.22 -6.02
CA GLY A 18 6.03 5.73 -6.37
C GLY A 18 6.95 4.67 -6.96
N ALA A 19 7.20 3.60 -6.21
CA ALA A 19 8.03 2.46 -6.61
C ALA A 19 7.38 1.14 -6.21
N VAL A 20 7.24 0.21 -7.17
CA VAL A 20 6.69 -1.13 -6.94
C VAL A 20 7.53 -2.18 -7.64
N SER A 21 7.57 -3.41 -7.12
CA SER A 21 8.17 -4.54 -7.83
C SER A 21 7.23 -5.06 -8.94
N TYR A 22 7.77 -5.81 -9.90
CA TYR A 22 6.93 -6.50 -10.87
C TYR A 22 6.01 -7.54 -10.20
N GLU A 23 6.47 -8.17 -9.11
CA GLU A 23 5.69 -9.11 -8.33
C GLU A 23 4.44 -8.46 -7.70
N GLN A 24 4.56 -7.24 -7.17
CA GLN A 24 3.41 -6.47 -6.68
C GLN A 24 2.39 -6.20 -7.79
N ILE A 25 2.85 -5.86 -8.99
CA ILE A 25 1.97 -5.68 -10.15
C ILE A 25 1.29 -7.01 -10.50
N GLN A 26 2.02 -8.12 -10.51
CA GLN A 26 1.42 -9.43 -10.80
C GLN A 26 0.38 -9.83 -9.76
N LEU A 27 0.63 -9.55 -8.48
CA LEU A 27 -0.31 -9.85 -7.41
C LEU A 27 -1.57 -8.98 -7.52
N MET A 28 -1.39 -7.67 -7.75
CA MET A 28 -2.49 -6.71 -7.90
C MET A 28 -3.43 -7.06 -9.06
N TYR A 29 -2.90 -7.47 -10.22
CA TYR A 29 -3.70 -7.68 -11.43
C TYR A 29 -3.98 -9.16 -11.76
N GLY A 30 -3.31 -10.09 -11.09
CA GLY A 30 -3.30 -11.51 -11.44
C GLY A 30 -4.61 -12.26 -11.16
N ASN A 31 -5.53 -11.66 -10.40
CA ASN A 31 -6.87 -12.21 -10.19
C ASN A 31 -7.83 -11.94 -11.36
N VAL A 32 -7.49 -10.99 -12.26
CA VAL A 32 -8.32 -10.61 -13.41
C VAL A 32 -7.61 -10.89 -14.74
N TYR A 33 -6.29 -10.74 -14.80
CA TYR A 33 -5.50 -10.82 -16.02
C TYR A 33 -4.43 -11.91 -15.94
N ASP A 34 -4.17 -12.57 -17.06
CA ASP A 34 -3.09 -13.55 -17.15
C ASP A 34 -1.70 -12.87 -17.15
N LYS A 35 -0.67 -13.67 -16.84
CA LYS A 35 0.71 -13.18 -16.70
C LYS A 35 1.26 -12.54 -17.98
N ASP A 36 0.88 -13.02 -19.15
CA ASP A 36 1.39 -12.49 -20.43
C ASP A 36 0.76 -11.14 -20.75
N THR A 37 -0.54 -10.99 -20.49
CA THR A 37 -1.24 -9.71 -20.59
C THR A 37 -0.63 -8.66 -19.66
N ILE A 38 -0.37 -9.01 -18.39
CA ILE A 38 0.28 -8.10 -17.43
C ILE A 38 1.67 -7.70 -17.91
N LYS A 39 2.49 -8.68 -18.32
CA LYS A 39 3.85 -8.46 -18.83
C LYS A 39 3.86 -7.55 -20.05
N TRP A 40 2.91 -7.76 -20.97
CA TRP A 40 2.79 -6.95 -22.18
C TRP A 40 2.43 -5.50 -21.83
N SER A 41 1.47 -5.28 -20.91
CA SER A 41 1.09 -3.95 -20.45
C SER A 41 2.26 -3.18 -19.80
N VAL A 42 3.05 -3.83 -18.94
CA VAL A 42 4.28 -3.22 -18.39
C VAL A 42 5.26 -2.81 -19.50
N LYS A 43 5.48 -3.69 -20.49
CA LYS A 43 6.35 -3.38 -21.63
C LYS A 43 5.86 -2.18 -22.45
N GLN A 44 4.54 -2.06 -22.65
CA GLN A 44 3.95 -0.91 -23.33
C GLN A 44 4.18 0.39 -22.56
N LEU A 45 3.96 0.39 -21.25
CA LEU A 45 4.22 1.57 -20.40
C LEU A 45 5.70 2.00 -20.43
N ILE A 46 6.64 1.04 -20.49
CA ILE A 46 8.08 1.32 -20.66
C ILE A 46 8.36 1.90 -22.05
N ALA A 47 7.80 1.31 -23.11
CA ALA A 47 7.99 1.78 -24.49
C ALA A 47 7.42 3.20 -24.70
N GLU A 48 6.31 3.50 -24.03
CA GLU A 48 5.68 4.82 -23.99
C GLU A 48 6.41 5.81 -23.05
N CYS A 49 7.50 5.39 -22.41
CA CYS A 49 8.29 6.18 -21.47
C CYS A 49 7.49 6.74 -20.28
N LEU A 50 6.42 6.05 -19.87
CA LEU A 50 5.62 6.42 -18.72
C LEU A 50 6.21 5.89 -17.41
N ILE A 51 6.90 4.74 -17.49
CA ILE A 51 7.57 4.10 -16.37
C ILE A 51 9.01 3.70 -16.75
N SER A 52 9.84 3.53 -15.74
CA SER A 52 11.18 2.95 -15.85
C SER A 52 11.25 1.69 -14.98
N LYS A 53 12.11 0.76 -15.37
CA LYS A 53 12.47 -0.40 -14.57
C LYS A 53 13.94 -0.33 -14.25
N ASP A 54 14.27 -0.34 -12.97
CA ASP A 54 15.65 -0.43 -12.49
C ASP A 54 16.12 -1.90 -12.58
N SER A 55 17.28 -2.12 -13.21
CA SER A 55 17.80 -3.46 -13.44
C SER A 55 18.49 -4.08 -12.23
N GLU A 56 18.90 -3.28 -11.24
CA GLU A 56 19.59 -3.75 -10.04
C GLU A 56 18.59 -4.12 -8.94
N THR A 57 17.55 -3.32 -8.78
CA THR A 57 16.54 -3.45 -7.71
C THR A 57 15.24 -4.12 -8.17
N ASP A 58 15.05 -4.33 -9.47
CA ASP A 58 13.81 -4.78 -10.11
C ASP A 58 12.60 -3.84 -9.90
N LEU A 59 12.82 -2.67 -9.29
CA LEU A 59 11.77 -1.70 -9.02
C LEU A 59 11.32 -0.99 -10.29
N ILE A 60 10.00 -0.85 -10.39
CA ILE A 60 9.29 -0.15 -11.44
C ILE A 60 8.80 1.18 -10.85
N THR A 61 9.21 2.27 -11.47
CA THR A 61 8.88 3.63 -11.04
C THR A 61 8.25 4.40 -12.18
N ARG A 62 7.43 5.40 -11.87
CA ARG A 62 6.98 6.36 -12.88
C ARG A 62 8.19 7.18 -13.39
N ARG A 63 8.18 7.57 -14.66
CA ARG A 63 9.11 8.59 -15.15
C ARG A 63 8.63 9.99 -14.73
N GLY A 64 9.49 10.70 -14.01
CA GLY A 64 9.21 12.02 -13.42
C GLY A 64 9.28 11.98 -11.90
N ASN A 65 9.66 13.09 -11.27
CA ASN A 65 9.88 13.11 -9.82
C ASN A 65 8.58 12.87 -9.04
N ILE A 66 8.70 12.01 -8.03
CA ILE A 66 7.89 12.03 -6.82
C ILE A 66 8.90 12.32 -5.72
N ASP A 67 8.85 13.51 -5.12
CA ASP A 67 9.81 13.94 -4.10
C ASP A 67 9.49 13.26 -2.76
N LEU A 68 9.81 11.96 -2.65
CA LEU A 68 9.77 11.20 -1.41
C LEU A 68 11.19 10.91 -0.94
N SER A 69 11.40 11.00 0.38
CA SER A 69 12.60 10.43 0.98
C SER A 69 12.63 8.90 0.82
N ASP A 70 13.82 8.30 0.81
CA ASP A 70 13.99 6.84 0.74
C ASP A 70 13.20 6.11 1.81
N PHE A 71 13.14 6.68 3.02
CA PHE A 71 12.35 6.15 4.12
C PHE A 71 10.85 6.12 3.78
N GLN A 72 10.27 7.24 3.33
CA GLN A 72 8.85 7.31 2.97
C GLN A 72 8.52 6.39 1.80
N GLN A 73 9.40 6.33 0.79
CA GLN A 73 9.22 5.42 -0.35
C GLN A 73 9.22 3.97 0.12
N LYS A 74 10.15 3.57 0.99
CA LYS A 74 10.21 2.22 1.55
C LYS A 74 8.93 1.85 2.31
N GLN A 75 8.40 2.75 3.13
CA GLN A 75 7.15 2.51 3.85
C GLN A 75 5.97 2.32 2.87
N ARG A 76 5.86 3.15 1.84
CA ARG A 76 4.82 3.01 0.80
C ARG A 76 4.96 1.73 0.00
N THR A 77 6.17 1.37 -0.42
CA THR A 77 6.41 0.13 -1.15
C THR A 77 6.09 -1.10 -0.29
N ASN A 78 6.35 -1.07 1.02
CA ASN A 78 5.95 -2.13 1.93
C ASN A 78 4.44 -2.22 2.10
N ALA A 79 3.76 -1.11 2.37
CA ALA A 79 2.30 -1.06 2.50
C ALA A 79 1.59 -1.46 1.20
N ALA A 80 2.20 -1.22 0.04
CA ALA A 80 1.65 -1.63 -1.26
C ALA A 80 1.49 -3.14 -1.42
N TRP A 81 2.19 -3.98 -0.63
CA TRP A 81 1.95 -5.43 -0.63
C TRP A 81 0.56 -5.80 -0.11
N ILE A 82 0.03 -5.06 0.87
CA ILE A 82 -1.34 -5.24 1.35
C ILE A 82 -2.33 -4.91 0.22
N ILE A 83 -2.16 -3.75 -0.42
CA ILE A 83 -3.00 -3.31 -1.56
C ILE A 83 -2.94 -4.34 -2.70
N ALA A 84 -1.74 -4.75 -3.10
CA ALA A 84 -1.55 -5.73 -4.16
C ALA A 84 -2.21 -7.08 -3.82
N SER A 85 -2.15 -7.51 -2.55
CA SER A 85 -2.76 -8.78 -2.10
C SER A 85 -4.29 -8.77 -2.14
N MET A 86 -4.93 -7.60 -1.98
CA MET A 86 -6.39 -7.46 -2.12
C MET A 86 -6.82 -7.72 -3.57
N GLY A 87 -6.00 -7.29 -4.53
CA GLY A 87 -6.23 -7.44 -5.96
C GLY A 87 -7.19 -6.39 -6.53
N VAL A 88 -7.02 -6.09 -7.82
CA VAL A 88 -7.69 -4.97 -8.50
C VAL A 88 -9.22 -5.09 -8.51
N SER A 89 -9.76 -6.30 -8.54
CA SER A 89 -11.21 -6.51 -8.54
C SER A 89 -11.90 -6.19 -7.21
N LYS A 90 -11.14 -6.01 -6.11
CA LYS A 90 -11.68 -5.68 -4.80
C LYS A 90 -11.54 -4.19 -4.46
N ILE A 91 -10.65 -3.49 -5.15
CA ILE A 91 -10.32 -2.10 -4.84
C ILE A 91 -11.07 -1.20 -5.82
N ARG A 92 -11.97 -0.37 -5.29
CA ARG A 92 -12.62 0.67 -6.06
C ARG A 92 -11.67 1.85 -6.27
N GLU A 93 -11.08 2.32 -5.18
CA GLU A 93 -10.10 3.40 -5.21
C GLU A 93 -9.14 3.32 -4.02
N PHE A 94 -7.93 3.85 -4.17
CA PHE A 94 -7.03 4.10 -3.05
C PHE A 94 -6.20 5.35 -3.33
N TRP A 95 -5.66 6.00 -2.31
CA TRP A 95 -4.73 7.12 -2.47
C TRP A 95 -3.66 7.10 -1.39
N ALA A 96 -2.53 7.72 -1.71
CA ALA A 96 -1.50 7.97 -0.71
C ALA A 96 -2.04 8.94 0.35
N SER A 97 -1.88 8.58 1.61
CA SER A 97 -2.31 9.41 2.74
C SER A 97 -1.16 10.29 3.26
N ASP A 98 -1.53 11.28 4.07
CA ASP A 98 -0.60 12.06 4.85
C ASP A 98 -0.01 11.23 6.00
N TYR A 99 1.26 11.53 6.31
CA TYR A 99 1.97 10.90 7.43
C TYR A 99 1.18 11.06 8.74
N PRO A 100 1.02 9.99 9.53
CA PRO A 100 1.77 8.73 9.51
C PRO A 100 1.21 7.63 8.61
N CYS A 101 0.00 7.78 8.08
CA CYS A 101 -0.65 6.78 7.24
C CYS A 101 -0.04 6.74 5.83
N GLN A 102 0.11 5.55 5.25
CA GLN A 102 0.65 5.37 3.91
C GLN A 102 -0.46 5.47 2.86
N PHE A 103 -1.59 4.81 3.08
CA PHE A 103 -2.69 4.74 2.13
C PHE A 103 -4.06 4.70 2.81
N LEU A 104 -5.05 5.33 2.17
CA LEU A 104 -6.46 5.02 2.39
C LEU A 104 -6.98 4.24 1.19
N ILE A 105 -7.81 3.23 1.44
CA ILE A 105 -8.35 2.31 0.44
C ILE A 105 -9.86 2.25 0.63
N ILE A 106 -10.60 2.35 -0.47
CA ILE A 106 -12.03 2.07 -0.55
C ILE A 106 -12.20 0.83 -1.41
N THR A 107 -12.82 -0.19 -0.84
CA THR A 107 -13.14 -1.42 -1.56
C THR A 107 -14.45 -1.31 -2.33
N GLU A 108 -14.71 -2.29 -3.20
CA GLU A 108 -15.95 -2.35 -3.97
C GLU A 108 -17.20 -2.56 -3.11
N ASP A 109 -17.04 -3.11 -1.91
CA ASP A 109 -18.09 -3.35 -0.89
C ASP A 109 -18.22 -2.24 0.16
N ASP A 110 -17.71 -1.03 -0.14
CA ASP A 110 -17.81 0.16 0.71
C ASP A 110 -17.05 0.09 2.05
N GLU A 111 -16.15 -0.88 2.22
CA GLU A 111 -15.22 -0.87 3.36
C GLU A 111 -14.08 0.12 3.11
N VAL A 112 -13.70 0.84 4.17
CA VAL A 112 -12.61 1.80 4.13
C VAL A 112 -11.48 1.31 5.02
N TYR A 113 -10.28 1.23 4.47
CA TYR A 113 -9.09 0.79 5.19
C TYR A 113 -8.05 1.91 5.21
N ASP A 114 -7.33 2.03 6.31
CA ASP A 114 -6.06 2.74 6.35
C ASP A 114 -4.91 1.81 6.68
N ILE A 115 -3.71 2.15 6.20
CA ILE A 115 -2.50 1.39 6.47
C ILE A 115 -1.45 2.31 7.07
N THR A 116 -1.02 2.00 8.29
CA THR A 116 0.13 2.65 8.92
C THR A 116 1.24 1.64 9.15
N THR A 117 2.46 1.97 8.74
CA THR A 117 3.63 1.09 8.88
C THR A 117 4.46 1.43 10.11
N PHE A 118 4.88 0.40 10.83
CA PHE A 118 5.74 0.50 12.00
C PHE A 118 7.00 -0.35 11.86
N SER A 119 8.08 0.17 12.42
CA SER A 119 9.34 -0.49 12.62
C SER A 119 9.88 -0.13 14.00
N ALA A 120 10.85 -0.88 14.53
CA ALA A 120 11.49 -0.57 15.81
C ALA A 120 11.97 0.89 15.92
N TYR A 121 12.38 1.52 14.80
CA TYR A 121 12.86 2.91 14.78
C TYR A 121 11.75 3.96 14.82
N THR A 122 10.50 3.58 14.54
CA THR A 122 9.39 4.52 14.34
C THR A 122 8.35 4.44 15.45
N VAL A 123 8.32 3.35 16.22
CA VAL A 123 7.36 3.11 17.31
C VAL A 123 7.19 4.36 18.16
N ASP A 124 8.25 4.84 18.82
CA ASP A 124 8.15 5.98 19.75
C ASP A 124 7.51 7.22 19.12
N SER A 125 7.98 7.60 17.91
CA SER A 125 7.47 8.77 17.21
C SER A 125 6.02 8.62 16.72
N LEU A 126 5.66 7.41 16.27
CA LEU A 126 4.36 7.12 15.68
C LEU A 126 3.29 6.91 16.76
N SER A 127 3.66 6.31 17.89
CA SER A 127 2.78 6.13 19.05
C SER A 127 2.24 7.45 19.58
N MET A 128 2.98 8.55 19.43
CA MET A 128 2.50 9.89 19.77
C MET A 128 1.58 10.49 18.70
N ILE A 129 1.88 10.29 17.41
CA ILE A 129 1.24 11.03 16.31
C ILE A 129 -0.04 10.34 15.83
N VAL A 130 -0.09 9.01 15.82
CA VAL A 130 -1.23 8.23 15.29
C VAL A 130 -2.55 8.59 15.99
N PRO A 131 -2.65 8.58 17.33
CA PRO A 131 -3.91 8.90 18.00
C PRO A 131 -4.38 10.34 17.74
N ILE A 132 -3.43 11.29 17.69
CA ILE A 132 -3.71 12.70 17.40
C ILE A 132 -4.28 12.85 16.00
N ARG A 133 -3.70 12.17 15.01
CA ARG A 133 -4.11 12.26 13.62
C ARG A 133 -5.47 11.64 13.37
N ARG A 134 -5.74 10.45 13.90
CA ARG A 134 -7.08 9.82 13.77
C ARG A 134 -8.17 10.71 14.33
N LYS A 135 -7.98 11.21 15.55
CA LYS A 135 -8.94 12.13 16.17
C LYS A 135 -9.16 13.40 15.35
N ALA A 136 -8.14 13.91 14.68
CA ALA A 136 -8.25 15.10 13.83
C ALA A 136 -8.96 14.85 12.48
N MET A 137 -9.06 13.59 12.03
CA MET A 137 -9.73 13.22 10.77
C MET A 137 -11.24 13.03 10.93
N LEU A 138 -11.71 12.78 12.15
CA LEU A 138 -13.12 12.59 12.47
C LEU A 138 -13.75 13.92 12.89
N SER A 139 -14.99 14.16 12.49
CA SER A 139 -15.81 15.20 13.14
C SER A 139 -16.15 14.77 14.57
N GLU A 140 -16.42 15.72 15.47
CA GLU A 140 -16.67 15.44 16.90
C GLU A 140 -17.77 14.38 17.15
N ASP A 141 -18.74 14.27 16.23
CA ASP A 141 -19.87 13.33 16.32
C ASP A 141 -19.77 12.12 15.36
N ALA A 142 -18.67 11.96 14.62
CA ALA A 142 -18.51 10.84 13.69
C ALA A 142 -17.98 9.60 14.40
N GLU A 143 -18.63 8.46 14.13
CA GLU A 143 -18.09 7.14 14.45
C GLU A 143 -16.94 6.81 13.50
N ASP A 144 -15.82 6.32 14.05
CA ASP A 144 -14.72 5.84 13.23
C ASP A 144 -15.12 4.51 12.60
N SER A 145 -15.40 4.54 11.30
CA SER A 145 -15.76 3.38 10.49
C SER A 145 -14.61 2.91 9.60
N ILE A 146 -13.42 3.49 9.78
CA ILE A 146 -12.22 3.11 9.04
C ILE A 146 -11.60 1.90 9.74
N ILE A 147 -11.31 0.85 8.97
CA ILE A 147 -10.58 -0.32 9.44
C ILE A 147 -9.09 0.01 9.41
N HIS A 148 -8.47 0.08 10.58
CA HIS A 148 -7.08 0.47 10.72
C HIS A 148 -6.13 -0.72 10.74
N ILE A 149 -5.21 -0.76 9.78
CA ILE A 149 -4.20 -1.83 9.67
C ILE A 149 -2.83 -1.30 10.08
N ALA A 150 -2.24 -1.92 11.10
CA ALA A 150 -0.83 -1.71 11.43
C ALA A 150 0.05 -2.71 10.68
N LEU A 151 0.80 -2.27 9.68
CA LEU A 151 1.84 -3.10 9.05
C LEU A 151 3.11 -3.03 9.90
N VAL A 152 3.44 -4.12 10.59
CA VAL A 152 4.56 -4.19 11.54
C VAL A 152 5.65 -5.13 11.03
N ALA A 153 6.90 -4.88 11.45
CA ALA A 153 8.04 -5.70 11.06
C ALA A 153 7.98 -7.11 11.68
N ASP A 154 7.52 -7.22 12.92
CA ASP A 154 7.47 -8.44 13.70
C ASP A 154 6.49 -8.30 14.87
N LYS A 155 6.38 -9.39 15.66
CA LYS A 155 5.50 -9.45 16.82
C LYS A 155 5.97 -8.60 18.00
N GLU A 156 7.27 -8.29 18.10
CA GLU A 156 7.78 -7.41 19.16
C GLU A 156 7.25 -5.99 18.93
N VAL A 157 7.40 -5.48 17.71
CA VAL A 157 6.83 -4.19 17.29
C VAL A 157 5.31 -4.15 17.48
N ALA A 158 4.60 -5.25 17.17
CA ALA A 158 3.16 -5.34 17.42
C ALA A 158 2.84 -5.09 18.91
N ASN A 159 3.50 -5.82 19.82
CA ASN A 159 3.26 -5.67 21.25
C ASN A 159 3.49 -4.23 21.74
N ASP A 160 4.50 -3.55 21.19
CA ASP A 160 4.83 -2.17 21.57
C ASP A 160 3.77 -1.14 21.16
N ILE A 161 2.93 -1.44 20.16
CA ILE A 161 1.90 -0.54 19.64
C ILE A 161 0.47 -0.99 19.95
N GLN A 162 0.30 -2.05 20.74
CA GLN A 162 -1.03 -2.63 21.04
C GLN A 162 -2.01 -1.61 21.64
N ASN A 163 -1.49 -0.60 22.34
CA ASN A 163 -2.27 0.48 22.95
C ASN A 163 -2.73 1.57 21.96
N LEU A 164 -2.37 1.48 20.67
CA LEU A 164 -2.74 2.46 19.65
C LEU A 164 -4.05 2.13 18.93
N GLU A 165 -4.80 1.15 19.40
CA GLU A 165 -6.19 0.87 18.95
C GLU A 165 -6.30 0.69 17.43
N PHE A 166 -5.39 -0.08 16.82
CA PHE A 166 -5.60 -0.60 15.47
C PHE A 166 -6.55 -1.79 15.52
N ASP A 167 -7.36 -2.01 14.48
CA ASP A 167 -8.25 -3.17 14.43
C ASP A 167 -7.46 -4.48 14.24
N THR A 168 -6.40 -4.42 13.43
CA THR A 168 -5.53 -5.58 13.15
C THR A 168 -4.09 -5.15 12.91
N TYR A 169 -3.15 -6.07 13.15
CA TYR A 169 -1.79 -5.93 12.64
C TYR A 169 -1.49 -6.96 11.56
N CYS A 170 -0.67 -6.55 10.61
CA CYS A 170 -0.22 -7.34 9.49
C CYS A 170 1.30 -7.50 9.54
N ILE A 171 1.77 -8.73 9.32
CA ILE A 171 3.19 -9.03 9.10
C ILE A 171 3.34 -9.63 7.70
N LEU A 172 4.28 -9.10 6.91
CA LEU A 172 4.66 -9.69 5.65
C LEU A 172 5.60 -10.88 5.90
N ASP A 173 5.34 -12.02 5.28
CA ASP A 173 6.30 -13.11 5.28
C ASP A 173 7.47 -12.87 4.31
N LYS A 174 8.36 -13.86 4.18
CA LYS A 174 9.55 -13.77 3.31
C LYS A 174 9.22 -13.66 1.82
N GLU A 175 8.01 -14.05 1.43
CA GLU A 175 7.48 -13.94 0.07
C GLU A 175 6.60 -12.70 -0.08
N HIS A 176 6.64 -11.78 0.91
CA HIS A 176 5.84 -10.56 0.98
C HIS A 176 4.32 -10.80 0.97
N LYS A 177 3.88 -11.99 1.39
CA LYS A 177 2.47 -12.26 1.59
C LYS A 177 2.03 -11.71 2.95
N PRO A 178 0.94 -10.92 3.00
CA PRO A 178 0.42 -10.39 4.26
C PRO A 178 -0.30 -11.46 5.08
N HIS A 179 0.01 -11.50 6.38
CA HIS A 179 -0.68 -12.29 7.39
C HIS A 179 -1.27 -11.36 8.44
N TYR A 180 -2.58 -11.41 8.61
CA TYR A 180 -3.34 -10.55 9.52
C TYR A 180 -3.59 -11.26 10.85
N TYR A 181 -3.53 -10.50 11.92
CA TYR A 181 -3.64 -11.00 13.29
C TYR A 181 -4.50 -10.07 14.15
N ASP A 182 -5.25 -10.67 15.07
CA ASP A 182 -5.97 -9.94 16.09
C ASP A 182 -5.06 -9.66 17.29
N TRP A 183 -5.40 -8.60 18.04
CA TRP A 183 -4.79 -8.24 19.32
C TRP A 183 -5.35 -9.13 20.45
N LYS A 184 -4.84 -10.36 20.59
CA LYS A 184 -5.16 -11.26 21.72
C LYS A 184 -4.05 -11.30 22.76
#